data_AF-A0A139KY08-F1
#
_entry.id   AF-A0A139KY08-F1
#
_cell.length_a   1.000
_cell.length_b   1.000
_cell.length_c   1.000
_cell.angle_alpha   90.00
_cell.angle_beta   90.00
_cell.angle_gamma   90.00
#
_symmetry.space_group_name_H-M   'P 1'
#
loop_
_entity.id
_entity.type
_entity.pdbx_description
1 polymer ?
#
loop_
_entity_poly.entity_id
_entity_poly.type
_entity_poly.pdbx_seq_one_letter_code
_entity_poly.pdbx_strand_id
1 'polypeptide(L)' 'MKLPKFIRKYLIRMIKMRVVKKIQPDGDYQKAVSFVINAPLKEWRIRLWCVTHFKDECGSGDESDWERLLDYLTH' A
#
# COMPACT_ATOMS: atom_id res chain seq x y z
N MET A 1 -3.70 -16.35 -12.96
CA MET A 1 -3.94 -15.39 -14.06
C MET A 1 -2.77 -14.41 -14.14
N LYS A 2 -2.08 -14.29 -15.28
CA LYS A 2 -1.06 -13.26 -15.49
C LYS A 2 -1.74 -11.98 -15.99
N LEU A 3 -1.66 -10.90 -15.21
CA LEU A 3 -2.20 -9.60 -15.61
C LEU A 3 -1.43 -9.08 -16.84
N PRO A 4 -2.11 -8.58 -17.89
CA PRO A 4 -1.44 -7.90 -19.00
C PRO A 4 -0.52 -6.78 -18.51
N LYS A 5 0.68 -6.65 -19.11
CA LYS A 5 1.72 -5.70 -18.68
C LYS A 5 1.22 -4.26 -18.62
N PHE A 6 0.33 -3.86 -19.54
CA PHE A 6 -0.24 -2.51 -19.56
C PHE A 6 -1.14 -2.25 -18.35
N ILE A 7 -2.00 -3.21 -17.98
CA ILE A 7 -2.89 -3.10 -16.82
C ILE A 7 -2.06 -3.00 -15.55
N ARG A 8 -0.99 -3.81 -15.44
CA ARG A 8 -0.10 -3.76 -14.27
C ARG A 8 0.56 -2.39 -14.14
N LYS A 9 1.08 -1.80 -15.23
CA LYS A 9 1.65 -0.45 -15.23
C LYS A 9 0.62 0.61 -14.82
N TYR A 10 -0.60 0.52 -15.34
CA TYR A 10 -1.69 1.42 -15.00
C TYR A 10 -2.04 1.35 -13.51
N LEU A 11 -2.20 0.14 -12.96
CA LEU A 11 -2.48 -0.06 -11.53
C LEU A 11 -1.36 0.49 -10.64
N ILE A 12 -0.09 0.24 -10.98
CA ILE A 12 1.05 0.81 -10.25
C ILE A 12 1.00 2.34 -10.26
N ARG A 13 0.66 2.96 -11.41
CA ARG A 13 0.52 4.42 -11.51
C ARG A 13 -0.60 4.93 -10.59
N MET A 14 -1.74 4.25 -10.56
CA MET A 14 -2.86 4.60 -9.68
C MET A 14 -2.50 4.46 -8.19
N ILE A 15 -1.82 3.37 -7.81
CA ILE A 15 -1.31 3.15 -6.45
C ILE A 15 -0.38 4.28 -6.04
N LYS A 16 0.61 4.61 -6.88
CA LYS A 16 1.55 5.72 -6.61
C LYS A 16 0.82 7.03 -6.37
N MET A 17 -0.13 7.41 -7.24
CA MET A 17 -0.89 8.65 -7.06
C MET A 17 -1.70 8.66 -5.77
N ARG A 18 -2.31 7.53 -5.39
CA ARG A 18 -3.12 7.42 -4.17
C ARG A 18 -2.26 7.48 -2.91
N VAL A 19 -1.13 6.77 -2.89
CA VAL A 19 -0.18 6.78 -1.78
C VAL A 19 0.44 8.15 -1.59
N VAL A 20 0.90 8.81 -2.67
CA VAL A 20 1.45 10.17 -2.60
C VAL A 20 0.43 11.14 -1.98
N LYS A 21 -0.82 11.14 -2.44
CA LYS A 21 -1.85 12.01 -1.87
C LYS A 21 -2.08 11.84 -0.36
N LYS A 22 -1.85 10.64 0.19
CA LYS A 22 -2.12 10.33 1.59
C LYS A 22 -0.88 10.37 2.50
N ILE A 23 0.30 10.00 1.99
CA ILE A 23 1.53 9.83 2.79
C ILE A 23 2.54 10.95 2.60
N GLN A 24 2.49 11.70 1.49
CA GLN A 24 3.44 12.79 1.22
C GLN A 24 3.60 13.82 2.36
N PRO A 25 2.58 14.14 3.18
CA PRO A 25 2.78 15.07 4.29
C PRO A 25 3.57 14.48 5.48
N ASP A 26 3.69 13.15 5.57
CA ASP A 26 3.90 12.48 6.86
C ASP A 26 4.89 11.31 6.86
N GLY A 27 5.31 10.80 5.70
CA GLY A 27 6.13 9.60 5.67
C GLY A 27 6.80 9.27 4.34
N ASP A 28 7.52 8.16 4.34
CA ASP A 28 8.25 7.67 3.17
C ASP A 28 7.31 7.01 2.15
N TYR A 29 6.86 7.81 1.19
CA TYR A 29 5.99 7.34 0.11
C TYR A 29 6.64 6.23 -0.74
N GLN A 30 7.98 6.19 -0.85
CA GLN A 30 8.65 5.17 -1.66
C GLN A 30 8.54 3.80 -1.00
N LYS A 31 8.73 3.74 0.33
CA LYS A 31 8.51 2.52 1.11
C LYS A 31 7.06 2.06 1.03
N ALA A 32 6.11 2.98 1.23
CA ALA A 32 4.68 2.69 1.13
C ALA A 32 4.26 2.11 -0.23
N VAL A 33 4.75 2.70 -1.33
CA VAL A 33 4.48 2.17 -2.67
C VAL A 33 5.10 0.79 -2.83
N SER A 34 6.34 0.59 -2.37
CA SER A 34 7.06 -0.68 -2.48
C SER A 34 6.37 -1.80 -1.72
N PHE A 35 5.87 -1.53 -0.50
CA PHE A 35 5.09 -2.45 0.32
C PHE A 35 3.86 -3.01 -0.43
N VAL A 36 3.18 -2.17 -1.23
CA VAL A 36 2.02 -2.60 -2.02
C VAL A 36 2.44 -3.35 -3.29
N ILE A 37 3.36 -2.80 -4.09
CA ILE A 37 3.62 -3.32 -5.45
C ILE A 37 4.52 -4.55 -5.50
N ASN A 38 5.32 -4.78 -4.46
CA ASN A 38 6.19 -5.95 -4.35
C ASN A 38 5.43 -7.20 -3.89
N ALA A 39 4.23 -7.03 -3.34
CA ALA A 39 3.37 -8.12 -2.93
C ALA A 39 2.69 -8.84 -4.11
N PRO A 40 2.16 -10.06 -3.90
CA PRO A 40 1.27 -10.71 -4.86
C PRO A 40 0.07 -9.82 -5.22
N LEU A 41 -0.36 -9.84 -6.49
CA LEU A 41 -1.46 -9.01 -7.00
C LEU A 41 -2.77 -9.14 -6.18
N LYS A 42 -3.04 -10.32 -5.61
CA LYS A 42 -4.19 -10.58 -4.73
C LYS A 42 -4.19 -9.73 -3.45
N GLU A 43 -3.01 -9.34 -2.97
CA GLU A 43 -2.81 -8.58 -1.74
C GLU A 43 -2.74 -7.06 -1.98
N TRP A 44 -2.65 -6.62 -3.24
CA TRP A 44 -2.49 -5.19 -3.55
C TRP A 44 -3.62 -4.35 -2.96
N ARG A 45 -4.86 -4.86 -2.99
CA ARG A 45 -6.03 -4.14 -2.47
C ARG A 45 -5.93 -3.94 -0.95
N ILE A 46 -5.61 -4.98 -0.20
CA ILE A 46 -5.56 -4.92 1.27
C ILE A 46 -4.34 -4.14 1.75
N ARG A 47 -3.18 -4.32 1.11
CA ARG A 47 -1.96 -3.55 1.44
C ARG A 47 -2.12 -2.07 1.12
N LEU A 48 -2.75 -1.73 -0.02
CA LEU A 48 -3.08 -0.34 -0.33
C LEU A 48 -4.00 0.26 0.73
N TRP A 49 -4.97 -0.52 1.22
CA TRP A 49 -5.87 -0.07 2.28
C TRP A 49 -5.10 0.23 3.57
N CYS A 50 -4.18 -0.65 3.98
CA CYS A 50 -3.35 -0.45 5.17
C CYS A 50 -2.54 0.85 5.09
N VAL A 51 -1.86 1.05 3.95
CA VAL A 51 -1.05 2.24 3.68
C VAL A 51 -1.88 3.53 3.64
N THR A 52 -3.16 3.48 3.25
CA THR A 52 -4.00 4.69 3.19
C THR A 52 -4.83 4.97 4.45
N HIS A 53 -4.99 4.00 5.35
CA HIS A 53 -5.85 4.11 6.54
C HIS A 53 -5.12 3.90 7.87
N PHE A 54 -3.81 3.63 7.88
CA PHE A 54 -3.07 3.46 9.14
C PHE A 54 -3.22 4.67 10.09
N LYS A 55 -3.26 5.90 9.55
CA LYS A 55 -3.42 7.12 10.37
C LYS A 55 -4.74 7.20 11.11
N ASP A 56 -5.79 6.54 10.61
CA ASP A 56 -7.11 6.59 11.24
C ASP A 56 -7.23 5.55 12.37
N GLU A 57 -6.33 4.55 12.46
CA GLU A 57 -6.47 3.40 13.37
C GLU A 57 -5.21 3.02 14.20
N CYS A 58 -3.96 3.28 13.75
CA CYS A 58 -2.73 3.01 14.52
C CYS A 58 -1.45 3.56 13.85
N GLY A 59 -0.56 4.21 14.62
CA GLY A 59 0.89 4.20 14.36
C GLY A 59 1.58 5.47 13.83
N SER A 60 2.90 5.43 13.84
CA SER A 60 3.87 6.44 13.37
C SER A 60 3.89 6.64 11.84
N GLY A 61 3.33 5.69 11.09
CA GLY A 61 3.37 5.69 9.62
C GLY A 61 4.57 5.00 9.02
N ASP A 62 5.17 4.11 9.80
CA ASP A 62 6.26 3.27 9.38
C ASP A 62 5.76 1.90 8.91
N GLU A 63 6.62 1.17 8.22
CA GLU A 63 6.32 -0.14 7.61
C GLU A 63 5.77 -1.15 8.62
N SER A 64 6.24 -1.11 9.87
CA SER A 64 5.77 -1.96 10.96
C SER A 64 4.28 -1.77 11.29
N ASP A 65 3.76 -0.54 11.13
CA ASP A 65 2.34 -0.25 11.39
C ASP A 65 1.47 -0.91 10.31
N TRP A 66 1.92 -0.85 9.05
CA TRP A 66 1.20 -1.45 7.92
C TRP A 66 1.26 -2.98 7.97
N GLU A 67 2.39 -3.56 8.37
CA GLU A 67 2.52 -5.01 8.56
C GLU A 67 1.63 -5.50 9.69
N ARG A 68 1.59 -4.79 10.81
CA ARG A 68 0.73 -5.15 11.95
C ARG A 68 -0.76 -5.05 11.60
N LEU A 69 -1.15 -4.01 10.86
CA LEU A 69 -2.53 -3.87 10.39
C LEU A 69 -2.88 -4.96 9.37
N LEU A 70 -1.95 -5.31 8.49
CA LEU A 70 -2.14 -6.41 7.55
C LEU A 70 -2.33 -7.74 8.27
N ASP A 71 -1.51 -8.02 9.29
CA ASP A 71 -1.62 -9.22 10.11
C ASP A 71 -2.99 -9.29 10.81
N TYR A 72 -3.41 -8.21 11.46
CA TYR A 72 -4.72 -8.09 12.11
C TYR A 72 -5.91 -8.31 11.17
N LEU A 73 -5.81 -7.89 9.90
CA LEU A 73 -6.90 -8.06 8.93
C LEU A 73 -6.92 -9.44 8.27
N THR A 74 -5.85 -10.23 8.43
CA THR A 74 -5.69 -11.52 7.74
C THR A 74 -5.70 -12.72 8.69
N HIS A 75 -5.65 -12.51 10.00
CA HIS A 75 -5.73 -13.52 11.06
C HIS A 75 -6.79 -13.14 12.10
#